data_AF-A0A935DMB7-F1
#
_entry.id   AF-A0A935DMB7-F1
#
_cell.length_a   1.000
_cell.length_b   1.000
_cell.length_c   1.000
_cell.angle_alpha   90.00
_cell.angle_beta   90.00
_cell.angle_gamma   90.00
#
_symmetry.space_group_name_H-M   'P 1'
#
loop_
_entity.id
_entity.type
_entity.pdbx_description
1 polymer ?
#
loop_
_entity_poly.entity_id
_entity_poly.type
_entity_poly.pdbx_seq_one_letter_code
_entity_poly.pdbx_strand_id
1 'polypeptide(L)'
;MVRVDSEVAWGPGQRVQSVVLVVRRAGASGLIQSARTTVLGTGREQRALPLYVGVIPADDVETPLWIEALGCGDPSGCREATAVVAQRAVVRFTRGETGALPLVLASACVGTTCALDERCGIMGRCEPATRAQNEIVPFVEVDPPRVDVPIEFDALADTESHVVRGTDVAVQTDANALEVGTVDVVALPERLDGGVVVDTPTDLGVTPFDRPTTDIVPGACTEGATRPCYTGLPATRNVGLCSDGFQRCAGGRWGVECNGETRPQVEECNTIDDDCDGTVDNIQSITCYSGPPGTRAVGICREGMRRCDGAMAPRCIGQVLPETREVCANGRDDNCNGMTDESGCL
;
A
#
# COMPACT_ATOMS: atom_id res chain seq x y z
N MET A 1 3.67 -4.85 -1.15
CA MET A 1 2.67 -5.88 -0.83
C MET A 1 1.28 -5.34 -1.15
N VAL A 2 0.41 -6.10 -1.80
CA VAL A 2 -1.00 -5.75 -2.02
C VAL A 2 -1.83 -6.57 -1.06
N ARG A 3 -2.77 -5.96 -0.34
CA ARG A 3 -3.72 -6.61 0.57
C ARG A 3 -5.13 -6.40 0.05
N VAL A 4 -5.97 -7.43 0.04
CA VAL A 4 -7.39 -7.30 -0.36
C VAL A 4 -8.29 -7.45 0.86
N ASP A 5 -9.08 -6.44 1.21
CA ASP A 5 -10.11 -6.54 2.24
C ASP A 5 -11.50 -6.68 1.59
N SER A 6 -12.47 -7.29 2.27
CA SER A 6 -13.82 -7.45 1.73
C SER A 6 -14.90 -7.14 2.77
N GLU A 7 -15.78 -6.20 2.42
CA GLU A 7 -17.04 -5.96 3.13
C GLU A 7 -18.19 -6.82 2.55
N VAL A 8 -17.97 -7.43 1.39
CA VAL A 8 -18.92 -8.36 0.78
C VAL A 8 -18.77 -9.73 1.44
N ALA A 9 -19.91 -10.36 1.77
CA ALA A 9 -19.93 -11.71 2.33
C ALA A 9 -19.29 -12.72 1.38
N TRP A 10 -18.39 -13.54 1.92
CA TRP A 10 -17.57 -14.46 1.15
C TRP A 10 -17.55 -15.91 1.66
N GLY A 11 -17.17 -16.83 0.77
CA GLY A 11 -17.09 -18.27 1.01
C GLY A 11 -18.10 -19.08 0.20
N PRO A 12 -18.18 -20.41 0.41
CA PRO A 12 -19.04 -21.29 -0.39
C PRO A 12 -20.52 -20.89 -0.34
N GLY A 13 -21.11 -20.68 -1.52
CA GLY A 13 -22.50 -20.24 -1.69
C GLY A 13 -22.78 -18.80 -1.25
N GLN A 14 -21.74 -18.01 -0.96
CA GLN A 14 -21.87 -16.58 -0.71
C GLN A 14 -21.74 -15.78 -2.00
N ARG A 15 -21.93 -14.46 -1.87
CA ARG A 15 -21.89 -13.53 -2.99
C ARG A 15 -20.50 -13.51 -3.64
N VAL A 16 -19.42 -13.63 -2.87
CA VAL A 16 -18.05 -13.78 -3.39
C VAL A 16 -17.48 -15.14 -2.95
N GLN A 17 -17.15 -16.00 -3.92
CA GLN A 17 -16.63 -17.36 -3.68
C GLN A 17 -15.14 -17.48 -4.00
N SER A 18 -14.59 -16.58 -4.83
CA SER A 18 -13.15 -16.49 -5.09
C SER A 18 -12.74 -15.02 -5.31
N VAL A 19 -11.45 -14.75 -5.18
CA VAL A 19 -10.84 -13.47 -5.58
C VAL A 19 -9.83 -13.72 -6.69
N VAL A 20 -9.92 -12.96 -7.78
CA VAL A 20 -8.90 -12.91 -8.82
C VAL A 20 -8.12 -11.61 -8.67
N LEU A 21 -6.81 -11.70 -8.47
CA LEU A 21 -5.90 -10.55 -8.50
C LEU A 21 -5.12 -10.56 -9.80
N VAL A 22 -5.18 -9.47 -10.56
CA VAL A 22 -4.45 -9.27 -11.81
C VAL A 22 -3.51 -8.08 -11.66
N VAL A 23 -2.26 -8.26 -12.05
CA VAL A 23 -1.24 -7.20 -12.07
C VAL A 23 -0.74 -7.03 -13.49
N ARG A 24 -0.77 -5.80 -13.99
CA ARG A 24 -0.30 -5.40 -15.32
C ARG A 24 0.73 -4.29 -15.21
N ARG A 25 1.64 -4.23 -16.17
CA ARG A 25 2.59 -3.12 -16.33
C ARG A 25 2.10 -2.16 -17.41
N ALA A 26 2.26 -0.85 -17.19
CA ALA A 26 1.87 0.22 -18.12
C ALA A 26 0.34 0.42 -18.32
N GLY A 27 -0.46 0.12 -17.28
CA GLY A 27 -1.89 0.43 -17.26
C GLY A 27 -2.83 -0.74 -17.57
N ALA A 28 -4.12 -0.46 -17.74
CA ALA A 28 -5.20 -1.45 -17.85
C ALA A 28 -5.09 -2.37 -19.09
N SER A 29 -4.58 -1.86 -20.20
CA SER A 29 -4.29 -2.63 -21.42
C SER A 29 -2.86 -3.17 -21.47
N GLY A 30 -2.12 -3.01 -20.36
CA GLY A 30 -0.75 -3.45 -20.23
C GLY A 30 -0.58 -4.96 -20.26
N LEU A 31 0.66 -5.40 -20.48
CA LEU A 31 1.03 -6.81 -20.39
C LEU A 31 0.76 -7.33 -18.97
N ILE A 32 0.04 -8.45 -18.89
CA ILE A 32 -0.18 -9.15 -17.62
C ILE A 32 1.17 -9.65 -17.14
N GLN A 33 1.51 -9.29 -15.90
CA GLN A 33 2.71 -9.76 -15.22
C GLN A 33 2.36 -10.90 -14.26
N SER A 34 1.19 -10.84 -13.64
CA SER A 34 0.70 -11.91 -12.77
C SER A 34 -0.82 -11.92 -12.73
N ALA A 35 -1.40 -13.11 -12.61
CA ALA A 35 -2.80 -13.32 -12.34
C ALA A 35 -2.95 -14.50 -11.39
N ARG A 36 -3.69 -14.30 -10.29
CA ARG A 36 -3.89 -15.34 -9.28
C ARG A 36 -5.34 -15.41 -8.87
N THR A 37 -5.89 -16.62 -8.88
CA THR A 37 -7.22 -16.91 -8.33
C THR A 37 -7.06 -17.58 -6.97
N THR A 38 -7.78 -17.07 -5.97
CA THR A 38 -7.83 -17.64 -4.63
C THR A 38 -9.27 -17.99 -4.28
N VAL A 39 -9.53 -19.29 -4.08
CA VAL A 39 -10.83 -19.79 -3.61
C VAL A 39 -11.01 -19.43 -2.14
N LEU A 40 -12.19 -18.92 -1.78
CA LEU A 40 -12.46 -18.47 -0.42
C LEU A 40 -13.11 -19.58 0.41
N GLY A 41 -12.56 -19.81 1.60
CA GLY A 41 -13.04 -20.82 2.56
C GLY A 41 -14.32 -20.42 3.29
N THR A 42 -14.69 -21.17 4.34
CA THR A 42 -15.97 -21.01 5.07
C THR A 42 -16.02 -19.81 6.05
N GLY A 43 -15.07 -18.86 5.98
CA GLY A 43 -15.09 -17.68 6.83
C GLY A 43 -16.21 -16.74 6.40
N ARG A 44 -17.23 -16.56 7.23
CA ARG A 44 -18.46 -15.81 6.86
C ARG A 44 -18.53 -14.44 7.55
N GLU A 45 -17.46 -13.67 7.52
CA GLU A 45 -17.41 -12.37 8.20
C GLU A 45 -16.79 -11.29 7.32
N GLN A 46 -17.18 -10.02 7.53
CA GLN A 46 -16.59 -8.81 6.91
C GLN A 46 -15.17 -8.56 7.43
N ARG A 47 -14.29 -9.56 7.28
CA ARG A 47 -12.89 -9.51 7.68
C ARG A 47 -12.00 -9.35 6.46
N ALA A 48 -10.79 -8.88 6.72
CA ALA A 48 -9.69 -8.89 5.79
C ALA A 48 -9.56 -10.25 5.08
N LEU A 49 -9.54 -10.24 3.74
CA LEU A 49 -9.14 -11.43 3.00
C LEU A 49 -7.61 -11.45 3.03
N PRO A 50 -6.95 -12.47 3.58
CA PRO A 50 -5.50 -12.53 3.56
C PRO A 50 -5.03 -12.91 2.16
N LEU A 51 -5.19 -11.99 1.20
CA LEU A 51 -4.59 -12.08 -0.12
C LEU A 51 -3.46 -11.07 -0.16
N TYR A 52 -2.25 -11.58 -0.01
CA TYR A 52 -1.05 -10.78 -0.04
C TYR A 52 -0.27 -11.06 -1.31
N VAL A 53 0.10 -10.01 -2.04
CA VAL A 53 1.03 -10.13 -3.16
C VAL A 53 2.21 -9.19 -2.96
N GLY A 54 3.39 -9.77 -2.75
CA GLY A 54 4.66 -9.05 -2.81
C GLY A 54 4.88 -8.55 -4.24
N VAL A 55 5.20 -7.27 -4.38
CA VAL A 55 5.66 -6.70 -5.64
C VAL A 55 7.10 -6.27 -5.42
N ILE A 56 8.03 -6.93 -6.09
CA ILE A 56 9.45 -6.56 -6.07
C ILE A 56 9.70 -5.82 -7.38
N PRO A 57 9.81 -4.48 -7.38
CA PRO A 57 10.19 -3.77 -8.58
C PRO A 57 11.67 -4.05 -8.86
N ALA A 58 11.94 -4.93 -9.83
CA ALA A 58 13.29 -5.41 -10.09
C ALA A 58 14.23 -4.29 -10.59
N ASP A 59 13.80 -3.52 -11.60
CA ASP A 59 14.58 -2.36 -12.09
C ASP A 59 13.74 -1.18 -12.60
N ASP A 60 12.60 -1.44 -13.25
CA ASP A 60 11.69 -0.40 -13.77
C ASP A 60 10.61 -0.04 -12.73
N VAL A 61 10.90 1.00 -11.95
CA VAL A 61 9.99 1.68 -11.00
C VAL A 61 9.24 2.86 -11.62
N GLU A 62 9.64 3.28 -12.83
CA GLU A 62 9.08 4.44 -13.53
C GLU A 62 7.84 4.08 -14.35
N THR A 63 7.57 2.79 -14.58
CA THR A 63 6.32 2.35 -15.19
C THR A 63 5.28 2.04 -14.11
N PRO A 64 4.09 2.66 -14.14
CA PRO A 64 3.05 2.38 -13.16
C PRO A 64 2.54 0.95 -13.32
N LEU A 65 2.24 0.34 -12.19
CA LEU A 65 1.54 -0.93 -12.11
C LEU A 65 0.05 -0.66 -12.02
N TRP A 66 -0.69 -1.42 -12.81
CA TRP A 66 -2.13 -1.51 -12.70
C TRP A 66 -2.44 -2.81 -11.96
N ILE A 67 -3.23 -2.71 -10.90
CA ILE A 67 -3.58 -3.81 -10.01
C ILE A 67 -5.11 -3.85 -9.93
N GLU A 68 -5.68 -5.03 -10.17
CA GLU A 68 -7.11 -5.24 -10.12
C GLU A 68 -7.42 -6.45 -9.23
N ALA A 69 -8.35 -6.25 -8.30
CA ALA A 69 -8.92 -7.30 -7.47
C ALA A 69 -10.40 -7.49 -7.84
N LEU A 70 -10.76 -8.69 -8.28
CA LEU A 70 -12.11 -9.07 -8.66
C LEU A 70 -12.69 -10.03 -7.62
N GLY A 71 -13.78 -9.63 -6.97
CA GLY A 71 -14.62 -10.52 -6.20
C GLY A 71 -15.53 -11.30 -7.14
N CYS A 72 -15.37 -12.62 -7.19
CA CYS A 72 -16.04 -13.50 -8.14
C CYS A 72 -17.12 -14.33 -7.46
N GLY A 73 -18.28 -14.45 -8.11
CA GLY A 73 -19.38 -15.29 -7.62
C GLY A 73 -19.17 -16.79 -7.84
N ASP A 74 -18.12 -17.19 -8.56
CA ASP A 74 -17.77 -18.58 -8.88
C ASP A 74 -16.42 -18.95 -8.23
N PRO A 75 -16.24 -20.17 -7.68
CA PRO A 75 -14.98 -20.58 -7.08
C PRO A 75 -13.82 -20.68 -8.09
N SER A 76 -14.08 -20.87 -9.39
CA SER A 76 -13.04 -20.94 -10.42
C SER A 76 -12.47 -19.57 -10.84
N GLY A 77 -13.03 -18.47 -10.33
CA GLY A 77 -12.66 -17.11 -10.70
C GLY A 77 -13.64 -16.47 -11.68
N CYS A 78 -13.29 -15.28 -12.18
CA CYS A 78 -14.12 -14.51 -13.08
C CYS A 78 -13.27 -13.52 -13.90
N ARG A 79 -13.89 -12.96 -14.95
CA ARG A 79 -13.37 -11.80 -15.67
C ARG A 79 -14.06 -10.54 -15.16
N GLU A 80 -13.49 -9.37 -15.44
CA GLU A 80 -14.05 -8.05 -15.12
C GLU A 80 -15.57 -7.97 -15.38
N ALA A 81 -16.00 -8.29 -16.60
CA ALA A 81 -17.40 -8.21 -17.03
C ALA A 81 -18.37 -9.11 -16.23
N THR A 82 -17.83 -10.09 -15.50
CA THR A 82 -18.59 -11.09 -14.71
C THR A 82 -18.30 -10.98 -13.22
N ALA A 83 -17.45 -10.04 -12.81
CA ALA A 83 -17.12 -9.83 -11.42
C ALA A 83 -18.33 -9.26 -10.67
N VAL A 84 -18.51 -9.72 -9.43
CA VAL A 84 -19.54 -9.19 -8.54
C VAL A 84 -19.15 -7.79 -8.06
N VAL A 85 -17.87 -7.61 -7.78
CA VAL A 85 -17.27 -6.36 -7.32
C VAL A 85 -15.84 -6.32 -7.83
N ALA A 86 -15.39 -5.15 -8.27
CA ALA A 86 -14.03 -4.93 -8.74
C ALA A 86 -13.42 -3.73 -8.02
N GLN A 87 -12.13 -3.85 -7.71
CA GLN A 87 -11.33 -2.77 -7.16
C GLN A 87 -10.05 -2.63 -7.99
N ARG A 88 -9.65 -1.39 -8.27
CA ARG A 88 -8.50 -1.08 -9.12
C ARG A 88 -7.56 -0.10 -8.45
N ALA A 89 -6.29 -0.20 -8.79
CA ALA A 89 -5.27 0.74 -8.37
C ALA A 89 -4.23 0.91 -9.46
N VAL A 90 -3.83 2.16 -9.70
CA VAL A 90 -2.68 2.49 -10.53
C VAL A 90 -1.63 3.12 -9.62
N VAL A 91 -0.53 2.41 -9.42
CA VAL A 91 0.49 2.77 -8.42
C VAL A 91 1.91 2.66 -8.97
N ARG A 92 2.79 3.48 -8.42
CA ARG A 92 4.25 3.45 -8.60
C ARG A 92 4.88 3.11 -7.27
N PHE A 93 5.78 2.13 -7.27
CA PHE A 93 6.54 1.77 -6.08
C PHE A 93 7.92 2.41 -6.16
N THR A 94 8.38 2.97 -5.03
CA THR A 94 9.73 3.53 -4.93
C THR A 94 10.75 2.41 -4.80
N ARG A 95 11.88 2.52 -5.50
CA ARG A 95 12.98 1.56 -5.38
C ARG A 95 13.50 1.55 -3.93
N GLY A 96 13.60 0.37 -3.34
CA GLY A 96 14.15 0.19 -1.99
C GLY A 96 13.16 0.48 -0.86
N GLU A 97 11.92 0.86 -1.15
CA GLU A 97 10.85 1.02 -0.16
C GLU A 97 9.84 -0.13 -0.27
N THR A 98 9.44 -0.68 0.88
CA THR A 98 8.37 -1.68 0.94
C THR A 98 7.07 -1.00 1.34
N GLY A 99 6.14 -0.86 0.40
CA GLY A 99 4.80 -0.32 0.64
C GLY A 99 3.74 -1.42 0.73
N ALA A 100 2.64 -1.14 1.43
CA ALA A 100 1.43 -1.95 1.46
C ALA A 100 0.27 -1.17 0.82
N LEU A 101 -0.42 -1.80 -0.15
CA LEU A 101 -1.58 -1.22 -0.82
C LEU A 101 -2.85 -1.98 -0.39
N PRO A 102 -3.77 -1.35 0.35
CA PRO A 102 -5.07 -1.94 0.65
C PRO A 102 -6.03 -1.80 -0.53
N LEU A 103 -6.74 -2.88 -0.87
CA LEU A 103 -7.80 -2.91 -1.87
C LEU A 103 -9.08 -3.42 -1.21
N VAL A 104 -10.08 -2.56 -1.05
CA VAL A 104 -11.34 -2.95 -0.40
C VAL A 104 -12.40 -3.30 -1.46
N LEU A 105 -12.89 -4.54 -1.42
CA LEU A 105 -14.10 -4.97 -2.13
C LEU A 105 -15.31 -4.47 -1.33
N ALA A 106 -15.62 -3.18 -1.52
CA ALA A 106 -16.66 -2.50 -0.76
C ALA A 106 -18.05 -2.97 -1.17
N SER A 107 -18.95 -3.08 -0.20
CA SER A 107 -20.34 -3.50 -0.43
C SER A 107 -21.10 -2.54 -1.35
N ALA A 108 -20.78 -1.25 -1.27
CA ALA A 108 -21.32 -0.19 -2.12
C ALA A 108 -20.87 -0.28 -3.59
N CYS A 109 -19.85 -1.09 -3.89
CA CYS A 109 -19.32 -1.30 -5.23
C CYS A 109 -19.86 -2.53 -5.94
N VAL A 110 -20.77 -3.29 -5.32
CA VAL A 110 -21.37 -4.48 -5.93
C VAL A 110 -22.24 -4.07 -7.13
N GLY A 111 -21.92 -4.60 -8.31
CA GLY A 111 -22.61 -4.27 -9.56
C GLY A 111 -22.26 -2.90 -10.15
N THR A 112 -21.38 -2.13 -9.50
CA THR A 112 -20.91 -0.85 -10.02
C THR A 112 -19.88 -1.09 -11.12
N THR A 113 -20.08 -0.43 -12.27
CA THR A 113 -19.16 -0.47 -13.41
C THR A 113 -18.51 0.90 -13.58
N CYS A 114 -17.22 0.98 -13.28
CA CYS A 114 -16.39 2.18 -13.49
C CYS A 114 -15.55 2.03 -14.76
N ALA A 115 -15.09 3.13 -15.34
CA ALA A 115 -14.21 3.11 -16.50
C ALA A 115 -12.90 2.35 -16.17
N LEU A 116 -12.18 1.90 -17.20
CA LEU A 116 -10.98 1.06 -17.06
C LEU A 116 -9.84 1.73 -16.27
N ASP A 117 -9.77 3.05 -16.30
CA ASP A 117 -8.83 3.92 -15.58
C ASP A 117 -9.39 4.45 -14.25
N GLU A 118 -10.61 4.05 -13.89
CA GLU A 118 -11.29 4.39 -12.66
C GLU A 118 -11.41 3.19 -11.72
N ARG A 119 -11.54 3.48 -10.44
CA ARG A 119 -11.82 2.52 -9.37
C ARG A 119 -13.11 2.89 -8.67
N CYS A 120 -13.74 1.92 -8.02
CA CYS A 120 -14.90 2.20 -7.17
C CYS A 120 -14.42 2.52 -5.75
N GLY A 121 -14.62 3.76 -5.30
CA GLY A 121 -14.33 4.17 -3.92
C GLY A 121 -15.31 3.56 -2.93
N ILE A 122 -14.98 3.57 -1.63
CA ILE A 122 -15.76 2.93 -0.56
C ILE A 122 -17.23 3.39 -0.47
N MET A 123 -17.56 4.57 -1.03
CA MET A 123 -18.92 5.10 -1.11
C MET A 123 -19.67 4.68 -2.39
N GLY A 124 -19.14 3.75 -3.19
CA GLY A 124 -19.76 3.28 -4.43
C GLY A 124 -19.62 4.24 -5.62
N ARG A 125 -18.75 5.25 -5.52
CA ARG A 125 -18.53 6.25 -6.58
C ARG A 125 -17.26 5.92 -7.36
N CYS A 126 -17.32 6.08 -8.68
CA CYS A 126 -16.15 5.97 -9.53
C CYS A 126 -15.22 7.17 -9.31
N GLU A 127 -13.94 6.87 -9.15
CA GLU A 127 -12.85 7.84 -8.94
C GLU A 127 -11.61 7.38 -9.71
N PRO A 128 -10.65 8.27 -10.02
CA PRO A 128 -9.44 7.86 -10.73
C PRO A 128 -8.68 6.75 -9.99
N ALA A 129 -8.29 5.67 -10.69
CA ALA A 129 -7.57 4.56 -10.08
C ALA A 129 -6.18 4.96 -9.54
N THR A 130 -5.63 6.09 -10.00
CA THR A 130 -4.39 6.70 -9.48
C THR A 130 -4.52 7.21 -8.05
N ARG A 131 -5.74 7.46 -7.55
CA ARG A 131 -5.96 7.89 -6.16
C ARG A 131 -5.44 6.88 -5.15
N ALA A 132 -5.43 5.60 -5.52
CA ALA A 132 -4.88 4.52 -4.71
C ALA A 132 -3.39 4.71 -4.37
N GLN A 133 -2.64 5.52 -5.13
CA GLN A 133 -1.26 5.90 -4.79
C GLN A 133 -1.16 6.52 -3.39
N ASN A 134 -2.14 7.32 -3.00
CA ASN A 134 -2.17 8.02 -1.71
C ASN A 134 -2.61 7.10 -0.56
N GLU A 135 -3.05 5.88 -0.86
CA GLU A 135 -3.47 4.87 0.13
C GLU A 135 -2.33 3.90 0.47
N ILE A 136 -1.17 4.02 -0.20
CA ILE A 136 0.00 3.19 0.10
C ILE A 136 0.55 3.60 1.46
N VAL A 137 0.64 2.62 2.37
CA VAL A 137 1.23 2.79 3.69
C VAL A 137 2.57 2.04 3.78
N PRO A 138 3.50 2.44 4.66
CA PRO A 138 4.69 1.65 4.93
C PRO A 138 4.29 0.22 5.32
N PHE A 139 4.93 -0.77 4.70
CA PHE A 139 4.68 -2.16 5.08
C PHE A 139 5.31 -2.42 6.45
N VAL A 140 4.47 -2.69 7.44
CA VAL A 140 4.87 -3.19 8.76
C VAL A 140 4.47 -4.66 8.82
N GLU A 141 5.43 -5.55 9.05
CA GLU A 141 5.17 -6.98 9.18
C GLU A 141 4.48 -7.22 10.54
N VAL A 142 3.14 -7.32 10.53
CA VAL A 142 2.34 -7.42 11.77
C VAL A 142 2.07 -8.88 12.18
N ASP A 143 2.42 -9.86 11.35
CA ASP A 143 2.39 -11.30 11.62
C ASP A 143 3.16 -11.99 10.47
N PRO A 144 3.88 -13.12 10.68
CA PRO A 144 4.51 -13.83 9.57
C PRO A 144 3.40 -14.25 8.62
N PRO A 145 3.41 -13.83 7.34
CA PRO A 145 2.35 -14.25 6.47
C PRO A 145 2.50 -15.77 6.31
N ARG A 146 1.37 -16.49 6.29
CA ARG A 146 1.32 -17.68 5.45
C ARG A 146 1.48 -17.15 4.02
N VAL A 147 2.72 -16.84 3.65
CA VAL A 147 3.07 -16.26 2.36
C VAL A 147 2.79 -17.36 1.36
N ASP A 148 1.69 -17.22 0.64
CA ASP A 148 1.69 -17.73 -0.72
C ASP A 148 2.81 -16.99 -1.47
N VAL A 149 3.72 -17.78 -2.03
CA VAL A 149 5.03 -17.42 -2.60
C VAL A 149 5.08 -15.99 -3.19
N PRO A 150 6.06 -15.15 -2.81
CA PRO A 150 6.23 -13.83 -3.40
C PRO A 150 6.43 -13.96 -4.92
N ILE A 151 5.77 -13.11 -5.70
CA ILE A 151 5.95 -13.08 -7.14
C ILE A 151 7.18 -12.20 -7.42
N GLU A 152 8.24 -12.80 -7.95
CA GLU A 152 9.41 -12.08 -8.43
C GLU A 152 9.15 -11.55 -9.85
N PHE A 153 9.52 -10.29 -10.11
CA PHE A 153 9.25 -9.60 -11.37
C PHE A 153 10.55 -9.38 -12.16
N ASP A 154 11.32 -10.43 -12.49
CA ASP A 154 12.39 -10.32 -13.52
C ASP A 154 13.00 -11.63 -14.05
N ALA A 155 12.21 -12.68 -14.26
CA ALA A 155 12.65 -13.69 -15.23
C ALA A 155 12.35 -13.16 -16.63
N LEU A 156 13.39 -12.65 -17.31
CA LEU A 156 13.38 -12.52 -18.78
C LEU A 156 12.82 -13.83 -19.35
N ALA A 157 11.66 -13.73 -20.02
CA ALA A 157 10.96 -14.84 -20.66
C ALA A 157 10.51 -15.96 -19.72
N ASP A 158 9.42 -15.74 -18.98
CA ASP A 158 8.46 -16.81 -18.77
C ASP A 158 7.17 -16.49 -19.54
N THR A 159 7.13 -17.03 -20.77
CA THR A 159 5.86 -17.40 -21.43
C THR A 159 5.09 -18.48 -20.65
N GLU A 160 5.61 -18.94 -19.52
CA GLU A 160 4.90 -19.79 -18.58
C GLU A 160 4.11 -18.87 -17.63
N SER A 161 2.79 -18.86 -17.80
CA SER A 161 1.91 -18.44 -16.72
C SER A 161 2.31 -19.21 -15.47
N HIS A 162 2.92 -18.56 -14.47
CA HIS A 162 3.05 -19.13 -13.14
C HIS A 162 1.66 -19.24 -12.51
N VAL A 163 0.92 -20.26 -12.94
CA VAL A 163 -0.24 -20.79 -12.23
C VAL A 163 0.35 -21.49 -11.00
N VAL A 164 0.44 -20.76 -9.88
CA VAL A 164 0.71 -21.37 -8.58
C VAL A 164 -0.50 -22.25 -8.25
N ARG A 165 -0.39 -23.54 -8.61
CA ARG A 165 -1.37 -24.59 -8.30
C ARG A 165 -1.40 -24.82 -6.80
N GLY A 166 -2.25 -24.08 -6.10
CA GLY A 166 -3.02 -24.68 -5.02
C GLY A 166 -4.18 -25.43 -5.66
N THR A 167 -4.19 -26.76 -5.57
CA THR A 167 -5.29 -27.70 -5.89
C THR A 167 -6.68 -27.04 -5.74
N ASP A 168 -7.64 -27.00 -6.68
CA ASP A 168 -7.93 -27.80 -7.87
C ASP A 168 -8.80 -27.02 -8.89
N VAL A 169 -8.96 -27.60 -10.09
CA VAL A 169 -9.90 -27.29 -11.19
C VAL A 169 -9.35 -26.41 -12.32
N ALA A 170 -8.97 -27.10 -13.40
CA ALA A 170 -8.68 -26.52 -14.71
C ALA A 170 -9.99 -26.14 -15.43
N VAL A 171 -10.01 -24.93 -16.02
CA VAL A 171 -10.95 -24.60 -17.10
C VAL A 171 -10.13 -24.39 -18.35
N GLN A 172 -10.11 -25.41 -19.20
CA GLN A 172 -9.60 -25.39 -20.56
C GLN A 172 -10.62 -24.64 -21.42
N THR A 173 -10.18 -23.70 -22.26
CA THR A 173 -11.00 -23.14 -23.34
C THR A 173 -10.50 -23.66 -24.67
N ASP A 174 -11.39 -24.37 -25.37
CA ASP A 174 -11.19 -24.88 -26.71
C ASP A 174 -11.03 -23.77 -27.76
N ALA A 175 -10.07 -23.94 -28.68
CA ALA A 175 -10.26 -23.67 -30.10
C ALA A 175 -9.11 -24.24 -30.96
N ASN A 176 -9.41 -25.34 -31.65
CA ASN A 176 -8.94 -25.76 -32.98
C ASN A 176 -7.45 -25.96 -33.31
N ALA A 177 -7.09 -27.26 -33.31
CA ALA A 177 -6.51 -28.04 -34.41
C ALA A 177 -5.23 -27.55 -35.13
N LEU A 178 -4.12 -28.25 -34.87
CA LEU A 178 -3.24 -28.78 -35.91
C LEU A 178 -2.48 -30.02 -35.38
N GLU A 179 -2.64 -31.16 -36.05
CA GLU A 179 -1.98 -32.43 -35.70
C GLU A 179 -0.47 -32.37 -35.92
N VAL A 180 0.32 -32.92 -35.00
CA VAL A 180 1.64 -33.49 -35.32
C VAL A 180 1.91 -34.72 -34.45
N GLY A 181 2.39 -35.77 -35.11
CA GLY A 181 2.58 -37.12 -34.64
C GLY A 181 3.62 -37.33 -33.54
N THR A 182 3.46 -38.48 -32.89
CA THR A 182 4.37 -39.13 -31.95
C THR A 182 5.71 -39.49 -32.58
N VAL A 183 6.84 -39.18 -31.91
CA VAL A 183 8.11 -39.92 -32.06
C VAL A 183 8.83 -39.99 -30.71
N ASP A 184 9.26 -41.22 -30.39
CA ASP A 184 9.96 -41.68 -29.20
C ASP A 184 11.30 -40.98 -28.93
N VAL A 185 11.60 -40.75 -27.64
CA VAL A 185 12.92 -40.30 -27.16
C VAL A 185 13.77 -41.52 -26.83
N VAL A 186 14.79 -41.79 -27.65
CA VAL A 186 15.84 -42.79 -27.38
C VAL A 186 16.98 -42.11 -26.62
N ALA A 187 17.30 -42.65 -25.45
CA ALA A 187 18.46 -42.26 -24.65
C ALA A 187 19.77 -42.85 -25.21
N LEU A 188 20.87 -42.09 -25.17
CA LEU A 188 22.23 -42.62 -25.27
C LEU A 188 23.22 -41.83 -24.37
N PRO A 189 24.35 -42.44 -23.95
CA PRO A 189 25.03 -42.15 -22.68
C PRO A 189 26.46 -41.56 -22.81
N GLU A 190 27.05 -41.24 -21.65
CA GLU A 190 28.40 -40.70 -21.43
C GLU A 190 29.56 -41.62 -21.88
N ARG A 191 30.68 -41.03 -22.34
CA ARG A 191 32.03 -41.59 -22.15
C ARG A 191 33.20 -40.61 -22.40
N LEU A 192 34.26 -40.80 -21.61
CA LEU A 192 35.56 -40.10 -21.52
C LEU A 192 36.60 -40.54 -22.57
N ASP A 193 37.59 -39.67 -22.79
CA ASP A 193 39.04 -39.89 -23.05
C ASP A 193 39.63 -39.20 -24.30
N GLY A 194 40.75 -38.49 -24.10
CA GLY A 194 41.75 -38.17 -25.14
C GLY A 194 42.31 -36.74 -25.12
N GLY A 195 43.48 -36.53 -24.50
CA GLY A 195 44.24 -35.27 -24.55
C GLY A 195 45.25 -35.18 -25.70
N VAL A 196 45.77 -33.98 -25.98
CA VAL A 196 47.10 -33.70 -26.59
C VAL A 196 47.56 -32.27 -26.23
N VAL A 197 48.85 -32.16 -25.93
CA VAL A 197 49.74 -31.05 -25.52
C VAL A 197 49.92 -29.90 -26.53
N VAL A 198 50.18 -28.66 -26.05
CA VAL A 198 51.17 -27.73 -26.67
C VAL A 198 51.79 -26.75 -25.63
N ASP A 199 53.12 -26.69 -25.71
CA ASP A 199 54.18 -25.87 -25.10
C ASP A 199 53.92 -24.58 -24.29
N THR A 200 54.67 -24.50 -23.18
CA THR A 200 55.17 -23.27 -22.56
C THR A 200 56.28 -22.61 -23.39
N PRO A 201 56.45 -21.28 -23.27
CA PRO A 201 57.80 -20.78 -23.07
C PRO A 201 57.93 -19.89 -21.84
N THR A 202 59.07 -20.06 -21.20
CA THR A 202 59.59 -19.36 -20.04
C THR A 202 59.89 -17.89 -20.33
N ASP A 203 59.81 -17.11 -19.25
CA ASP A 203 60.61 -15.92 -18.92
C ASP A 203 60.13 -14.55 -19.44
N LEU A 204 59.82 -13.65 -18.48
CA LEU A 204 60.48 -12.35 -18.29
C LEU A 204 59.81 -11.61 -17.12
N GLY A 205 60.61 -11.27 -16.11
CA GLY A 205 60.15 -10.64 -14.87
C GLY A 205 59.61 -9.22 -15.03
N VAL A 206 58.62 -8.89 -14.20
CA VAL A 206 58.25 -7.51 -13.85
C VAL A 206 57.93 -7.46 -12.35
N THR A 207 58.53 -6.48 -11.67
CA THR A 207 58.45 -6.18 -10.22
C THR A 207 57.06 -5.61 -9.82
N PRO A 208 56.77 -5.44 -8.52
CA PRO A 208 55.41 -5.36 -7.99
C PRO A 208 54.81 -3.97 -8.19
N PHE A 209 53.61 -3.93 -8.79
CA PHE A 209 52.70 -2.81 -8.60
C PHE A 209 51.48 -3.33 -7.85
N ASP A 210 51.59 -3.33 -6.52
CA ASP A 210 50.46 -3.07 -5.65
C ASP A 210 49.87 -1.72 -6.07
N ARG A 211 48.93 -1.76 -7.01
CA ARG A 211 47.94 -0.69 -7.10
C ARG A 211 46.98 -0.96 -5.95
N PRO A 212 46.88 -0.09 -4.94
CA PRO A 212 45.72 -0.15 -4.08
C PRO A 212 44.54 0.21 -4.97
N THR A 213 43.75 -0.81 -5.36
CA THR A 213 42.36 -0.57 -5.71
C THR A 213 41.71 -0.11 -4.41
N THR A 214 41.77 1.19 -4.14
CA THR A 214 40.73 1.81 -3.33
C THR A 214 39.47 1.64 -4.15
N ASP A 215 38.81 0.51 -3.93
CA ASP A 215 37.43 0.30 -4.27
C ASP A 215 36.69 1.50 -3.68
N ILE A 216 36.36 2.46 -4.53
CA ILE A 216 35.35 3.46 -4.19
C ILE A 216 34.05 2.67 -4.19
N VAL A 217 33.78 2.03 -3.06
CA VAL A 217 32.49 1.40 -2.79
C VAL A 217 31.48 2.54 -2.89
N PRO A 218 30.48 2.47 -3.79
CA PRO A 218 29.44 3.49 -3.87
C PRO A 218 28.78 3.62 -2.49
N GLY A 219 28.88 4.82 -1.89
CA GLY A 219 28.40 5.07 -0.52
C GLY A 219 29.48 5.11 0.57
N ALA A 220 30.76 4.92 0.23
CA ALA A 220 31.87 5.14 1.14
C ALA A 220 32.01 6.63 1.52
N CYS A 221 32.40 6.90 2.76
CA CYS A 221 32.61 8.25 3.27
C CYS A 221 33.82 8.35 4.18
N THR A 222 34.30 9.58 4.40
CA THR A 222 35.42 9.86 5.31
C THR A 222 34.93 9.85 6.76
N GLU A 223 35.65 9.17 7.65
CA GLU A 223 35.31 9.07 9.07
C GLU A 223 35.02 10.44 9.68
N GLY A 224 33.88 10.58 10.35
CA GLY A 224 33.45 11.81 10.98
C GLY A 224 32.84 12.87 10.05
N ALA A 225 32.86 12.68 8.73
CA ALA A 225 32.18 13.57 7.78
C ALA A 225 30.67 13.64 8.06
N THR A 226 30.05 14.76 7.73
CA THR A 226 28.59 14.94 7.84
C THR A 226 28.00 15.31 6.48
N ARG A 227 26.76 14.88 6.24
CA ARG A 227 25.99 15.26 5.04
C ARG A 227 24.54 15.55 5.40
N PRO A 228 23.84 16.43 4.65
CA PRO A 228 22.41 16.59 4.81
C PRO A 228 21.70 15.30 4.42
N CYS A 229 20.60 15.02 5.10
CA CYS A 229 19.73 13.90 4.82
C CYS A 229 18.29 14.32 5.09
N TYR A 230 17.36 13.57 4.54
CA TYR A 230 15.94 13.72 4.79
C TYR A 230 15.27 12.39 4.45
N THR A 231 14.46 11.87 5.37
CA THR A 231 13.78 10.57 5.27
C THR A 231 12.27 10.69 5.06
N GLY A 232 11.75 11.92 5.00
CA GLY A 232 10.39 12.20 4.53
C GLY A 232 10.27 12.14 3.00
N LEU A 233 9.05 12.32 2.50
CA LEU A 233 8.78 12.36 1.06
C LEU A 233 9.56 13.51 0.40
N PRO A 234 10.18 13.34 -0.78
CA PRO A 234 10.94 14.42 -1.42
C PRO A 234 10.13 15.71 -1.65
N ALA A 235 8.83 15.57 -1.89
CA ALA A 235 7.91 16.69 -2.07
C ALA A 235 7.73 17.57 -0.82
N THR A 236 7.94 16.99 0.37
CA THR A 236 7.79 17.70 1.65
C THR A 236 9.10 18.28 2.16
N ARG A 237 10.22 18.00 1.49
CA ARG A 237 11.55 18.41 1.94
C ARG A 237 11.70 19.92 1.86
N ASN A 238 12.04 20.56 3.00
CA ASN A 238 12.18 22.01 3.12
C ASN A 238 10.88 22.78 2.77
N VAL A 239 9.73 22.17 3.07
CA VAL A 239 8.38 22.74 2.93
C VAL A 239 7.74 22.81 4.32
N GLY A 240 7.04 23.90 4.65
CA GLY A 240 6.44 24.06 5.98
C GLY A 240 7.47 23.98 7.12
N LEU A 241 7.18 23.20 8.16
CA LEU A 241 8.19 22.92 9.21
C LEU A 241 9.27 21.93 8.80
N CYS A 242 9.06 21.18 7.70
CA CYS A 242 9.93 20.08 7.36
C CYS A 242 11.31 20.57 6.97
N SER A 243 12.33 19.91 7.50
CA SER A 243 13.72 20.33 7.34
C SER A 243 14.67 19.14 7.35
N ASP A 244 15.78 19.33 6.65
CA ASP A 244 16.86 18.35 6.59
C ASP A 244 17.53 18.15 7.95
N GLY A 245 17.88 16.90 8.23
CA GLY A 245 18.81 16.54 9.29
C GLY A 245 20.21 16.30 8.73
N PHE A 246 21.06 15.67 9.54
CA PHE A 246 22.41 15.29 9.14
C PHE A 246 22.75 13.83 9.49
N GLN A 247 23.43 13.17 8.57
CA GLN A 247 24.06 11.87 8.78
C GLN A 247 25.54 12.06 9.06
N ARG A 248 26.09 11.28 9.98
CA ARG A 248 27.53 11.20 10.27
C ARG A 248 28.11 9.93 9.66
N CYS A 249 29.30 10.04 9.09
CA CYS A 249 30.07 8.89 8.64
C CYS A 249 30.77 8.19 9.82
N ALA A 250 30.58 6.89 9.94
CA ALA A 250 31.27 6.04 10.91
C ALA A 250 31.61 4.68 10.28
N GLY A 251 32.85 4.21 10.46
CA GLY A 251 33.32 2.96 9.85
C GLY A 251 33.31 3.00 8.32
N GLY A 252 33.55 4.19 7.74
CA GLY A 252 33.52 4.41 6.29
C GLY A 252 32.13 4.34 5.65
N ARG A 253 31.05 4.31 6.44
CA ARG A 253 29.65 4.27 5.97
C ARG A 253 28.83 5.39 6.61
N TRP A 254 27.86 5.90 5.88
CA TRP A 254 26.91 6.87 6.42
C TRP A 254 26.00 6.19 7.44
N GLY A 255 25.79 6.84 8.59
CA GLY A 255 24.82 6.39 9.57
C GLY A 255 23.42 6.24 8.97
N VAL A 256 22.64 5.30 9.50
CA VAL A 256 21.26 5.05 9.03
C VAL A 256 20.30 6.15 9.47
N GLU A 257 20.54 6.76 10.62
CA GLU A 257 19.69 7.82 11.18
C GLU A 257 20.00 9.18 10.57
N CYS A 258 18.95 9.92 10.22
CA CYS A 258 19.05 11.32 9.86
C CYS A 258 18.80 12.20 11.08
N ASN A 259 19.87 12.64 11.74
CA ASN A 259 19.77 13.32 13.02
C ASN A 259 19.31 14.76 12.83
N GLY A 260 18.24 15.15 13.54
CA GLY A 260 17.73 16.53 13.52
C GLY A 260 16.85 16.88 12.33
N GLU A 261 16.39 15.90 11.56
CA GLU A 261 15.36 16.15 10.54
C GLU A 261 14.02 16.45 11.19
N THR A 262 13.22 17.28 10.52
CA THR A 262 11.81 17.52 10.87
C THR A 262 10.96 16.97 9.73
N ARG A 263 10.10 15.98 10.03
CA ARG A 263 9.27 15.27 9.05
C ARG A 263 7.81 15.74 9.11
N PRO A 264 7.00 15.45 8.08
CA PRO A 264 5.58 15.77 8.07
C PRO A 264 4.86 15.24 9.31
N GLN A 265 4.01 16.07 9.87
CA GLN A 265 3.14 15.78 11.00
C GLN A 265 1.69 15.88 10.55
N VAL A 266 0.75 15.58 11.45
CA VAL A 266 -0.66 15.83 11.18
C VAL A 266 -0.90 17.32 11.21
N GLU A 267 -1.58 17.86 10.21
CA GLU A 267 -1.94 19.28 10.16
C GLU A 267 -2.64 19.72 11.45
N GLU A 268 -2.05 20.69 12.14
CA GLU A 268 -2.67 21.40 13.24
C GLU A 268 -3.12 22.79 12.78
N CYS A 269 -4.01 23.40 13.56
CA CYS A 269 -4.51 24.74 13.25
C CYS A 269 -3.62 25.76 13.97
N ASN A 270 -2.37 25.89 13.53
CA ASN A 270 -1.31 26.58 14.26
C ASN A 270 -0.54 27.61 13.40
N THR A 271 -1.01 27.93 12.18
CA THR A 271 -0.36 28.83 11.21
C THR A 271 0.96 28.31 10.63
N ILE A 272 1.24 27.02 10.83
CA ILE A 272 2.37 26.29 10.28
C ILE A 272 1.79 25.24 9.34
N ASP A 273 2.49 24.97 8.25
CA ASP A 273 2.22 23.83 7.37
C ASP A 273 2.88 22.62 8.03
N ASP A 274 2.07 21.82 8.75
CA ASP A 274 2.56 20.72 9.57
C ASP A 274 2.77 19.43 8.78
N ASP A 275 1.92 19.19 7.79
CA ASP A 275 2.01 18.04 6.88
C ASP A 275 2.98 18.28 5.71
N CYS A 276 3.52 19.50 5.62
CA CYS A 276 4.53 19.93 4.66
C CYS A 276 4.07 19.72 3.21
N ASP A 277 2.77 19.85 2.95
CA ASP A 277 2.17 19.74 1.63
C ASP A 277 2.23 21.05 0.81
N GLY A 278 2.71 22.13 1.43
CA GLY A 278 2.83 23.47 0.85
C GLY A 278 1.63 24.38 1.14
N THR A 279 0.65 23.92 1.91
CA THR A 279 -0.57 24.64 2.25
C THR A 279 -0.75 24.71 3.75
N VAL A 280 -0.55 25.91 4.32
CA VAL A 280 -0.76 26.16 5.74
C VAL A 280 -2.21 25.95 6.16
N ASP A 281 -2.41 25.21 7.24
CA ASP A 281 -3.68 24.94 7.94
C ASP A 281 -4.79 24.41 6.99
N ASN A 282 -4.46 23.50 6.06
CA ASN A 282 -5.34 22.96 5.00
C ASN A 282 -6.50 22.03 5.48
N ILE A 283 -6.95 22.19 6.73
CA ILE A 283 -7.82 21.22 7.40
C ILE A 283 -9.30 21.45 7.04
N GLN A 284 -9.90 20.47 6.37
CA GLN A 284 -11.25 20.58 5.79
C GLN A 284 -12.35 20.86 6.83
N SER A 285 -12.22 20.35 8.06
CA SER A 285 -12.99 20.71 9.26
C SER A 285 -12.62 19.77 10.41
N ILE A 286 -12.38 20.28 11.61
CA ILE A 286 -12.10 19.44 12.79
C ILE A 286 -13.29 19.49 13.74
N THR A 287 -13.71 18.32 14.24
CA THR A 287 -14.66 18.24 15.36
C THR A 287 -14.01 18.80 16.62
N CYS A 288 -14.76 19.61 17.36
CA CYS A 288 -14.23 20.29 18.52
C CYS A 288 -15.24 20.32 19.65
N TYR A 289 -14.74 20.35 20.87
CA TYR A 289 -15.56 20.47 22.06
C TYR A 289 -14.72 21.08 23.17
N SER A 290 -15.11 22.25 23.65
CA SER A 290 -14.38 22.96 24.71
C SER A 290 -15.01 22.78 26.09
N GLY A 291 -15.96 21.86 26.24
CA GLY A 291 -16.58 21.55 27.52
C GLY A 291 -15.71 20.63 28.40
N PRO A 292 -16.01 20.54 29.71
CA PRO A 292 -15.32 19.63 30.62
C PRO A 292 -15.34 18.17 30.15
N PRO A 293 -14.31 17.36 30.45
CA PRO A 293 -14.34 15.92 30.19
C PRO A 293 -15.59 15.26 30.78
N GLY A 294 -16.17 14.30 30.05
CA GLY A 294 -17.38 13.60 30.48
C GLY A 294 -18.71 14.28 30.14
N THR A 295 -18.70 15.52 29.65
CA THR A 295 -19.93 16.24 29.25
C THR A 295 -20.23 16.15 27.75
N ARG A 296 -19.27 15.65 26.95
CA ARG A 296 -19.41 15.54 25.50
C ARG A 296 -20.50 14.53 25.15
N ALA A 297 -21.43 14.93 24.29
CA ALA A 297 -22.54 14.10 23.82
C ALA A 297 -23.46 13.60 24.95
N VAL A 298 -23.50 14.33 26.06
CA VAL A 298 -24.40 14.10 27.19
C VAL A 298 -25.46 15.19 27.20
N GLY A 299 -26.73 14.81 27.36
CA GLY A 299 -27.83 15.77 27.36
C GLY A 299 -27.92 16.60 26.08
N ILE A 300 -27.97 17.92 26.23
CA ILE A 300 -27.97 18.84 25.08
C ILE A 300 -26.57 19.11 24.52
N CYS A 301 -25.52 18.75 25.27
CA CYS A 301 -24.15 19.06 24.90
C CYS A 301 -23.70 18.28 23.69
N ARG A 302 -23.12 19.01 22.74
CA ARG A 302 -22.61 18.43 21.50
C ARG A 302 -21.36 19.14 21.05
N GLU A 303 -20.53 18.39 20.35
CA GLU A 303 -19.39 18.93 19.63
C GLU A 303 -19.83 19.85 18.50
N GLY A 304 -18.96 20.81 18.20
CA GLY A 304 -19.08 21.69 17.06
C GLY A 304 -18.03 21.35 16.00
N MET A 305 -17.94 22.21 15.01
CA MET A 305 -16.92 22.15 13.96
C MET A 305 -16.13 23.45 13.96
N ARG A 306 -14.81 23.35 13.79
CA ARG A 306 -13.95 24.49 13.47
C ARG A 306 -13.39 24.33 12.07
N ARG A 307 -13.33 25.43 11.34
CA ARG A 307 -12.60 25.57 10.07
C ARG A 307 -11.32 26.30 10.37
N CYS A 308 -10.24 25.93 9.71
CA CYS A 308 -9.00 26.67 9.76
C CYS A 308 -8.92 27.56 8.53
N ASP A 309 -8.95 28.87 8.74
CA ASP A 309 -8.88 29.88 7.68
C ASP A 309 -7.60 30.73 7.79
N GLY A 310 -6.50 30.11 8.23
CA GLY A 310 -5.16 30.73 8.28
C GLY A 310 -4.98 31.81 9.36
N ALA A 311 -5.97 32.01 10.22
CA ALA A 311 -5.86 32.86 11.39
C ALA A 311 -6.39 32.10 12.62
N MET A 312 -5.50 31.84 13.58
CA MET A 312 -5.79 31.53 14.99
C MET A 312 -7.20 30.97 15.22
N ALA A 313 -7.34 29.66 15.01
CA ALA A 313 -8.60 28.91 14.90
C ALA A 313 -9.87 29.63 15.42
N PRO A 314 -10.88 29.89 14.58
CA PRO A 314 -12.16 30.40 15.06
C PRO A 314 -12.77 29.45 16.11
N ARG A 315 -13.49 30.04 17.07
CA ARG A 315 -14.21 29.33 18.14
C ARG A 315 -14.95 28.12 17.58
N CYS A 316 -15.01 27.03 18.35
CA CYS A 316 -15.74 25.84 17.93
C CYS A 316 -17.21 26.17 17.63
N ILE A 317 -17.59 26.13 16.35
CA ILE A 317 -18.88 26.61 15.86
C ILE A 317 -19.91 25.50 16.01
N GLY A 318 -21.07 25.83 16.58
CA GLY A 318 -22.19 24.88 16.73
C GLY A 318 -22.09 23.91 17.90
N GLN A 319 -21.01 23.99 18.70
CA GLN A 319 -20.95 23.27 19.96
C GLN A 319 -22.03 23.79 20.93
N VAL A 320 -22.52 22.89 21.77
CA VAL A 320 -23.36 23.23 22.93
C VAL A 320 -22.57 22.79 24.16
N LEU A 321 -22.26 23.76 25.02
CA LEU A 321 -21.50 23.53 26.25
C LEU A 321 -22.46 23.38 27.43
N PRO A 322 -22.01 22.73 28.53
CA PRO A 322 -22.79 22.61 29.75
C PRO A 322 -23.18 23.97 30.29
N GLU A 323 -24.45 24.13 30.63
CA GLU A 323 -24.86 25.21 31.51
C GLU A 323 -24.31 25.00 32.92
N THR A 324 -24.22 26.08 33.69
CA THR A 324 -23.70 26.00 35.07
C THR A 324 -24.72 25.42 36.05
N ARG A 325 -26.01 25.38 35.67
CA ARG A 325 -27.15 24.85 36.43
C ARG A 325 -28.22 24.35 35.46
N GLU A 326 -29.08 23.46 35.92
CA GLU A 326 -30.24 22.98 35.14
C GLU A 326 -31.30 24.06 34.96
N VAL A 327 -31.96 24.02 33.79
CA VAL A 327 -33.21 24.76 33.58
C VAL A 327 -34.38 23.83 33.91
N CYS A 328 -35.01 24.11 35.04
CA CYS A 328 -36.07 23.27 35.58
C CYS A 328 -37.26 23.07 34.62
N ALA A 329 -37.74 21.82 34.57
CA ALA A 329 -38.96 21.38 33.92
C ALA A 329 -38.97 21.59 32.40
N ASN A 330 -37.79 21.56 31.77
CA ASN A 330 -37.67 21.62 30.31
C ASN A 330 -37.46 20.22 29.67
N GLY A 331 -37.30 19.17 30.48
CA GLY A 331 -37.08 17.79 30.03
C GLY A 331 -35.74 17.57 29.35
N ARG A 332 -34.74 18.43 29.64
CA ARG A 332 -33.39 18.38 29.10
C ARG A 332 -32.37 18.27 30.24
N ASP A 333 -31.19 17.80 29.89
CA ASP A 333 -30.00 17.78 30.74
C ASP A 333 -29.12 18.93 30.23
N ASP A 334 -29.30 20.11 30.83
CA ASP A 334 -28.71 21.37 30.36
C ASP A 334 -27.27 21.55 30.84
N ASN A 335 -26.92 20.98 32.00
CA ASN A 335 -25.56 20.96 32.52
C ASN A 335 -24.78 19.70 32.10
N CYS A 336 -25.40 18.81 31.34
CA CYS A 336 -24.79 17.66 30.70
C CYS A 336 -24.07 16.73 31.68
N ASN A 337 -24.67 16.52 32.85
CA ASN A 337 -24.18 15.62 33.89
C ASN A 337 -24.79 14.20 33.80
N GLY A 338 -25.71 13.98 32.86
CA GLY A 338 -26.40 12.71 32.63
C GLY A 338 -27.72 12.57 33.39
N MET A 339 -28.19 13.61 34.07
CA MET A 339 -29.49 13.66 34.74
C MET A 339 -30.35 14.75 34.10
N THR A 340 -31.66 14.51 34.06
CA THR A 340 -32.64 15.47 33.51
C THR A 340 -33.42 16.08 34.66
N ASP A 341 -33.52 17.40 34.68
CA ASP A 341 -34.32 18.17 35.65
C ASP A 341 -34.00 17.84 37.13
N GLU A 342 -32.72 17.72 37.52
CA GLU A 342 -32.37 17.43 38.93
C GLU A 342 -32.49 18.64 39.89
N SER A 343 -32.40 18.35 41.19
CA SER A 343 -32.48 19.36 42.26
C SER A 343 -31.29 20.32 42.24
N GLY A 344 -31.53 21.62 42.01
CA GLY A 344 -30.48 22.66 41.98
C GLY A 344 -30.67 23.77 40.93
N CYS A 345 -31.83 23.83 40.28
CA CYS A 345 -32.16 24.80 39.24
C CYS A 345 -32.03 26.26 39.70
N LEU A 346 -31.84 27.16 38.73
CA LEU A 346 -32.02 28.61 38.90
C LEU A 346 -33.49 28.97 39.18
#